data_AF-A0A2K6TS46-F1
#
_entry.id   AF-A0A2K6TS46-F1
#
_cell.length_a   1.000
_cell.length_b   1.000
_cell.length_c   1.000
_cell.angle_alpha   90.00
_cell.angle_beta   90.00
_cell.angle_gamma   90.00
#
_symmetry.space_group_name_H-M   'P 1'
#
loop_
_entity.id
_entity.type
_entity.pdbx_description
1 polymer ?
#
loop_
_entity_poly.entity_id
_entity_poly.type
_entity_poly.pdbx_seq_one_letter_code
_entity_poly.pdbx_strand_id
1 'polypeptide(L)'
;MNKDAQMRAAINQKLIETGERERLKELLRAKLIECGWKDQLKAHCKEVIKEKGLEHVTVDDLVAEITPKGRGKEYRCGFTMLPRLVLNSQGQAVLLPQPSRLL
;
A
#
# COMPACT_ATOMS: atom_id res chain seq x y z
N MET A 1 -35.38 -0.09 -12.63
CA MET A 1 -34.24 0.46 -11.84
C MET A 1 -33.72 -0.63 -10.92
N ASN A 2 -32.39 -0.79 -10.81
CA ASN A 2 -31.78 -1.89 -10.05
C ASN A 2 -31.79 -1.57 -8.54
N LYS A 3 -32.56 -2.34 -7.75
CA LYS A 3 -32.73 -2.15 -6.29
C LYS A 3 -31.39 -2.18 -5.54
N ASP A 4 -30.42 -2.95 -6.00
CA ASP A 4 -29.10 -3.03 -5.38
C ASP A 4 -28.30 -1.72 -5.53
N ALA A 5 -28.47 -1.03 -6.66
CA ALA A 5 -27.80 0.24 -6.90
C ALA A 5 -28.38 1.33 -5.98
N GLN A 6 -29.70 1.33 -5.78
CA GLN A 6 -30.36 2.24 -4.83
C GLN A 6 -29.92 1.96 -3.39
N MET A 7 -29.81 0.69 -3.00
CA MET A 7 -29.32 0.31 -1.68
C MET A 7 -27.88 0.77 -1.44
N ARG A 8 -26.97 0.55 -2.40
CA ARG A 8 -25.57 1.04 -2.31
C ARG A 8 -25.50 2.57 -2.20
N ALA A 9 -26.33 3.28 -2.97
CA ALA A 9 -26.39 4.74 -2.91
C ALA A 9 -26.87 5.23 -1.54
N ALA A 10 -27.91 4.63 -0.97
CA ALA A 10 -28.42 4.97 0.35
C ALA A 10 -27.38 4.73 1.46
N ILE A 11 -26.65 3.61 1.40
CA ILE A 11 -25.56 3.32 2.35
C ILE A 11 -24.44 4.37 2.23
N ASN A 12 -23.98 4.65 1.01
CA ASN A 12 -22.94 5.64 0.78
C ASN A 12 -23.34 7.04 1.27
N GLN A 13 -24.60 7.43 1.03
CA GLN A 13 -25.14 8.69 1.51
C GLN A 13 -25.10 8.76 3.04
N LYS A 14 -25.52 7.68 3.72
CA LYS A 14 -25.48 7.62 5.18
C LYS A 14 -24.06 7.72 5.74
N LEU A 15 -23.09 7.05 5.11
CA LEU A 15 -21.67 7.10 5.52
C LEU A 15 -21.07 8.51 5.36
N ILE A 16 -21.54 9.28 4.38
CA ILE A 16 -21.13 10.68 4.19
C ILE A 16 -21.74 11.56 5.28
N GLU A 17 -23.05 11.43 5.52
CA GLU A 17 -23.77 12.24 6.51
C GLU A 17 -23.27 12.05 7.95
N THR A 18 -22.84 10.84 8.30
CA THR A 18 -22.27 10.54 9.62
C THR A 18 -20.78 10.91 9.74
N GLY A 19 -20.13 11.31 8.65
CA GLY A 19 -18.68 11.54 8.58
C GLY A 19 -17.84 10.26 8.69
N GLU A 20 -18.47 9.09 8.63
CA GLU A 20 -17.78 7.81 8.76
C GLU A 20 -16.93 7.49 7.52
N ARG A 21 -17.35 7.99 6.35
CA ARG A 21 -16.57 7.89 5.11
C ARG A 21 -15.18 8.51 5.26
N GLU A 22 -15.09 9.69 5.88
CA GLU A 22 -13.83 10.39 6.12
C GLU A 22 -12.96 9.63 7.12
N ARG A 23 -13.55 9.08 8.19
CA ARG A 23 -12.84 8.24 9.16
C ARG A 23 -12.27 6.98 8.53
N LEU A 24 -13.06 6.27 7.71
CA LEU A 24 -12.62 5.08 6.99
C LEU A 24 -11.51 5.42 5.97
N LYS A 25 -11.61 6.58 5.30
CA LYS A 25 -10.57 7.05 4.38
C LYS A 25 -9.25 7.32 5.09
N GLU A 26 -9.28 7.97 6.26
CA GLU A 26 -8.08 8.23 7.05
C GLU A 26 -7.48 6.94 7.62
N LEU A 27 -8.32 6.03 8.13
CA LEU A 27 -7.87 4.72 8.60
C LEU A 27 -7.19 3.92 7.49
N LEU A 28 -7.78 3.88 6.29
CA LEU A 28 -7.19 3.23 5.14
C LEU A 28 -5.85 3.87 4.77
N ARG A 29 -5.78 5.21 4.75
CA ARG A 29 -4.54 5.94 4.48
C ARG A 29 -3.45 5.57 5.48
N ALA A 30 -3.77 5.56 6.78
CA ALA A 30 -2.84 5.18 7.83
C ALA A 30 -2.32 3.75 7.63
N LYS A 31 -3.22 2.79 7.35
CA LYS A 31 -2.83 1.39 7.10
C LYS A 31 -1.99 1.21 5.84
N LEU A 32 -2.25 1.95 4.78
CA LEU A 32 -1.44 1.94 3.56
C LEU A 32 -0.05 2.56 3.77
N ILE A 33 0.08 3.52 4.68
CA ILE A 33 1.39 4.08 5.05
C ILE A 33 2.15 3.09 5.95
N GLU A 34 1.49 2.59 7.00
CA GLU A 34 2.06 1.64 7.97
C GLU A 34 2.60 0.37 7.28
N CYS A 35 1.89 -0.12 6.26
CA CYS A 35 2.32 -1.30 5.52
C CYS A 35 3.39 -1.06 4.47
N GLY A 36 3.80 0.20 4.26
CA GLY A 36 4.78 0.59 3.25
C GLY A 36 4.24 0.65 1.81
N TRP A 37 2.93 0.53 1.59
CA TRP A 37 2.34 0.61 0.24
C TRP A 37 2.67 1.94 -0.44
N LYS A 38 2.59 3.05 0.30
CA LYS A 38 2.87 4.39 -0.23
C LYS A 38 4.31 4.50 -0.76
N ASP A 39 5.27 3.97 -0.01
CA ASP A 39 6.69 4.05 -0.37
C ASP A 39 7.03 3.13 -1.54
N GLN A 40 6.46 1.92 -1.58
CA GLN A 40 6.59 1.00 -2.71
C GLN A 40 6.00 1.59 -3.99
N LEU A 41 4.82 2.19 -3.92
CA LEU A 41 4.19 2.83 -5.08
C LEU A 41 5.00 4.04 -5.54
N LYS A 42 5.55 4.84 -4.62
CA LYS A 42 6.44 5.97 -4.95
C LYS A 42 7.75 5.51 -5.59
N ALA A 43 8.35 4.42 -5.11
CA ALA A 43 9.55 3.84 -5.71
C ALA A 43 9.28 3.42 -7.15
N HIS A 44 8.16 2.74 -7.38
CA HIS A 44 7.77 2.34 -8.73
C HIS A 44 7.48 3.53 -9.66
N CYS A 45 6.82 4.59 -9.17
CA CYS A 45 6.64 5.81 -9.94
C CYS A 45 7.99 6.37 -10.43
N LYS A 46 9.02 6.36 -9.57
CA LYS A 46 10.36 6.84 -9.94
C LYS A 46 11.03 5.95 -11.00
N GLU A 47 10.82 4.64 -10.96
CA GLU A 47 11.32 3.70 -11.98
C GLU A 47 10.69 4.03 -13.34
N VAL A 48 9.37 4.16 -13.39
CA VAL A 48 8.63 4.50 -14.63
C VAL A 48 9.11 5.83 -15.22
N ILE A 49 9.29 6.85 -14.38
CA ILE A 49 9.80 8.16 -14.84
C ILE A 49 11.24 8.06 -15.37
N LYS A 50 12.10 7.23 -14.73
CA LYS A 50 13.47 7.03 -15.21
C LYS A 50 13.53 6.29 -16.55
N GLU A 51 12.65 5.32 -16.76
CA GLU A 51 12.61 4.50 -17.98
C GLU A 51 12.03 5.28 -19.16
N LYS A 52 10.94 6.03 -18.95
CA LYS A 52 10.27 6.78 -20.01
C LYS A 52 10.88 8.16 -20.26
N GLY A 53 11.61 8.71 -19.28
CA GLY A 53 12.16 10.06 -19.32
C GLY A 53 11.15 11.12 -18.89
N LEU A 54 11.61 12.14 -18.15
CA LEU A 54 10.74 13.14 -17.52
C LEU A 54 9.98 14.01 -18.54
N GLU A 55 10.50 14.16 -19.74
CA GLU A 55 9.94 14.98 -20.82
C GLU A 55 8.80 14.29 -21.58
N HIS A 56 8.66 12.97 -21.43
CA HIS A 56 7.69 12.16 -22.17
C HIS A 56 6.55 11.59 -21.30
N VAL A 57 6.47 11.97 -20.03
CA VAL A 57 5.50 11.41 -19.09
C VAL A 57 4.56 12.49 -18.57
N THR A 58 3.27 12.34 -18.87
CA THR A 58 2.22 13.14 -18.21
C THR A 58 1.79 12.48 -16.90
N VAL A 59 1.11 13.26 -16.04
CA VAL A 59 0.55 12.72 -14.79
C VAL A 59 -0.48 11.62 -15.08
N ASP A 60 -1.31 11.79 -16.11
CA ASP A 60 -2.33 10.82 -16.48
C ASP A 60 -1.72 9.51 -16.99
N ASP A 61 -0.65 9.58 -17.80
CA ASP A 61 0.09 8.39 -18.25
C ASP A 61 0.73 7.65 -17.07
N LEU A 62 1.31 8.41 -16.13
CA LEU A 62 1.88 7.83 -14.92
C LEU A 62 0.79 7.18 -14.07
N VAL A 63 -0.37 7.82 -13.89
CA VAL A 63 -1.51 7.25 -13.16
C VAL A 63 -1.98 5.96 -13.82
N ALA A 64 -2.13 5.94 -15.14
CA ALA A 64 -2.55 4.75 -15.89
C ALA A 64 -1.58 3.59 -15.68
N GLU A 65 -0.27 3.86 -15.69
CA GLU A 65 0.77 2.85 -15.48
C GLU A 65 0.81 2.32 -14.04
N ILE A 66 0.74 3.21 -13.04
CA ILE A 66 0.93 2.82 -11.64
C ILE A 66 -0.34 2.28 -10.98
N THR A 67 -1.53 2.60 -11.51
CA THR A 67 -2.84 2.15 -10.98
C THR A 67 -2.99 0.62 -10.90
N PRO A 68 -2.65 -0.18 -11.94
CA PRO A 68 -2.75 -1.64 -11.86
C PRO A 68 -1.84 -2.19 -10.76
N LYS A 69 -0.62 -1.66 -10.63
CA LYS A 69 0.27 -2.04 -9.52
C LYS A 69 -0.35 -1.63 -8.19
N GLY A 70 -0.80 -0.38 -8.06
CA GLY A 70 -1.44 0.24 -6.89
C GLY A 70 -2.63 -0.52 -6.32
N ARG A 71 -3.40 -1.20 -7.17
CA ARG A 71 -4.56 -2.05 -6.80
C ARG A 71 -4.24 -3.54 -6.72
N GLY A 72 -3.04 -3.93 -7.12
CA GLY A 72 -2.56 -5.30 -7.08
C GLY A 72 -2.41 -5.82 -5.66
N LYS A 73 -2.65 -7.13 -5.46
CA LYS A 73 -2.42 -7.82 -4.18
C LYS A 73 -0.94 -8.06 -3.87
N GLU A 74 -0.04 -7.66 -4.78
CA GLU A 74 1.39 -7.94 -4.72
C GLU A 74 2.14 -7.07 -3.70
N TYR A 75 1.53 -5.99 -3.19
CA TYR A 75 2.10 -5.28 -2.07
C TYR A 75 2.17 -6.20 -0.86
N ARG A 76 3.38 -6.71 -0.61
CA ARG A 76 3.78 -7.22 0.68
C ARG A 76 3.70 -6.06 1.66
N CYS A 77 2.52 -5.92 2.26
CA CYS A 77 2.31 -5.21 3.51
C CYS A 77 3.39 -5.71 4.47
N GLY A 78 4.33 -4.82 4.81
CA GLY A 78 5.65 -5.17 5.33
C GLY A 78 5.65 -6.11 6.52
N PHE A 79 5.95 -7.38 6.28
CA PHE A 79 6.91 -8.07 7.14
C PHE A 79 8.29 -7.64 6.68
N THR A 80 8.80 -6.52 7.21
CA THR A 80 10.25 -6.29 7.17
C THR A 80 10.86 -7.34 8.08
N MET A 81 11.52 -8.34 7.47
CA MET A 81 12.29 -9.31 8.25
C MET A 81 13.53 -8.61 8.76
N LEU A 82 13.50 -8.13 10.01
CA LEU A 82 14.70 -7.58 10.63
C LEU A 82 15.69 -8.73 10.83
N PRO A 83 16.96 -8.56 10.43
CA PRO A 83 17.97 -9.54 10.70
C PRO A 83 18.24 -9.57 12.21
N ARG A 84 17.90 -10.70 12.87
CA ARG A 84 18.27 -10.93 14.27
C ARG A 84 19.55 -11.76 14.29
N LEU A 85 20.57 -11.27 14.99
CA LEU A 85 21.78 -12.04 15.26
C LEU A 85 21.45 -13.16 16.26
N VAL A 86 21.69 -14.42 15.87
CA VAL A 86 21.53 -15.59 16.73
C VAL A 86 22.83 -16.40 16.70
N LEU A 87 23.26 -16.91 17.86
CA LEU A 87 24.37 -17.85 17.95
C LEU A 87 23.87 -19.27 17.72
N ASN A 88 24.51 -20.01 16.81
CA ASN A 88 24.22 -21.42 16.61
C ASN A 88 24.91 -22.30 17.66
N SER A 89 24.65 -23.61 17.64
CA SER A 89 25.28 -24.60 18.55
C SER A 89 26.81 -24.73 18.38
N GLN A 90 27.37 -24.16 17.31
CA GLN A 90 28.81 -24.10 17.04
C GLN A 90 29.43 -22.75 17.43
N GLY A 91 28.67 -21.83 18.04
CA GLY A 91 29.15 -20.52 18.48
C GLY A 91 29.31 -19.49 17.35
N GLN A 92 28.80 -19.77 16.16
CA GLN A 92 28.85 -18.85 15.02
C GLN A 92 27.63 -17.91 15.02
N ALA A 93 27.85 -16.65 14.65
CA ALA A 93 26.79 -15.66 14.52
C ALA A 93 26.10 -15.78 13.15
N VAL A 94 24.78 -16.01 13.16
CA VAL A 94 23.95 -16.16 11.96
C VAL A 94 22.83 -15.11 11.99
N LEU A 95 22.60 -14.45 10.85
CA LEU A 95 21.44 -13.57 10.66
C LEU A 95 20.23 -14.42 10.26
N LEU A 96 19.24 -14.54 11.15
CA LEU A 96 17.96 -15.16 10.83
C LEU A 96 16.90 -14.09 10.58
N PRO A 97 16.10 -14.21 9.51
CA PRO A 97 15.07 -13.24 9.21
C PRO A 97 13.85 -13.50 10.11
N GLN A 98 13.47 -12.51 10.94
CA GLN A 98 12.39 -12.66 11.90
C GLN A 98 11.24 -11.67 11.62
N PRO A 99 9.97 -12.11 11.72
CA PRO A 99 8.82 -11.23 11.61
C PRO A 99 8.72 -10.33 12.85
N SER A 100 9.20 -9.09 12.74
CA SER A 100 8.99 -8.07 13.77
C SER A 100 7.61 -7.42 13.60
N ARG A 101 6.72 -7.59 14.59
CA ARG A 101 5.61 -6.63 14.81
C ARG A 101 6.26 -5.30 15.20
N LEU A 102 6.20 -4.30 14.33
CA LEU A 102 6.34 -2.93 14.82
C LEU A 102 5.16 -2.69 15.76
N LEU A 103 5.44 -2.43 17.05
CA LEU A 103 4.51 -1.82 17.99
C LEU A 103 4.36 -0.34 17.64
#